data_AF-A4WK36-F1
#
_entry.id   AF-A4WK36-F1
#
_cell.length_a   1.000
_cell.length_b   1.000
_cell.length_c   1.000
_cell.angle_alpha   90.00
_cell.angle_beta   90.00
_cell.angle_gamma   90.00
#
_symmetry.space_group_name_H-M   'P 1'
#
loop_
_entity.id
_entity.type
_entity.pdbx_description
1 polymer ?
#
loop_
_entity_poly.entity_id
_entity_poly.type
_entity_poly.pdbx_seq_one_letter_code
_entity_poly.pdbx_strand_id
1 'polypeptide(L)'
;MLQGDVEAFLLELLAAKLDPQERAEVYLKLHERCLQEAESLCEGLAQAGERYWGAVAALLYAVAEKRGMPHYSHRDYALIIGRLYKESKAREIVVGFSLAERLSVNFYHDFIERDEFDLLERPW
;
A
#
# COMPACT_ATOMS: atom_id res chain seq x y z
N MET A 1 -7.61 -3.17 20.82
CA MET A 1 -8.92 -2.57 20.48
C MET A 1 -8.64 -1.38 19.57
N LEU A 2 -9.34 -1.28 18.44
CA LEU A 2 -9.69 -0.03 17.73
C LEU A 2 -8.65 0.71 16.86
N GLN A 3 -7.78 0.02 16.10
CA GLN A 3 -7.07 0.73 15.00
C GLN A 3 -7.89 0.67 13.68
N GLY A 4 -8.40 -0.52 13.34
CA GLY A 4 -9.23 -0.70 12.14
C GLY A 4 -10.65 -0.09 12.19
N ASP A 5 -11.16 0.27 13.38
CA ASP A 5 -12.52 0.83 13.51
C ASP A 5 -12.57 2.31 13.12
N VAL A 6 -11.54 3.09 13.48
CA VAL A 6 -11.44 4.51 13.13
C VAL A 6 -11.13 4.68 11.64
N GLU A 7 -10.20 3.86 11.10
CA GLU A 7 -9.87 3.90 9.68
C GLU A 7 -11.05 3.47 8.82
N ALA A 8 -11.73 2.37 9.15
CA ALA A 8 -12.95 1.97 8.45
C ALA A 8 -14.03 3.05 8.51
N PHE A 9 -14.26 3.66 9.67
CA PHE A 9 -15.21 4.75 9.83
C PHE A 9 -14.84 6.00 9.01
N LEU A 10 -13.57 6.40 8.99
CA LEU A 10 -13.09 7.52 8.17
C LEU A 10 -13.25 7.22 6.67
N LEU A 11 -12.98 5.98 6.26
CA LEU A 11 -13.15 5.53 4.88
C LEU A 11 -14.63 5.53 4.47
N GLU A 12 -15.54 5.08 5.34
CA GLU A 12 -16.99 5.18 5.12
C GLU A 12 -17.44 6.64 5.01
N LEU A 13 -16.92 7.52 5.88
CA LEU A 13 -17.25 8.95 5.86
C LEU A 13 -16.76 9.62 4.56
N LEU A 14 -15.57 9.26 4.08
CA LEU A 14 -15.01 9.75 2.81
C LEU A 14 -15.81 9.18 1.63
N ALA A 15 -16.15 7.88 1.64
CA ALA A 15 -16.97 7.24 0.63
C ALA A 15 -18.36 7.88 0.49
N ALA A 16 -18.96 8.31 1.60
CA ALA A 16 -20.25 8.96 1.61
C ALA A 16 -20.25 10.42 1.11
N LYS A 17 -19.08 11.09 1.08
CA LYS A 17 -18.98 12.53 0.81
C LYS A 17 -18.23 12.92 -0.46
N LEU A 18 -17.30 12.08 -0.91
CA LEU A 18 -16.45 12.34 -2.05
C LEU A 18 -16.86 11.47 -3.23
N ASP A 19 -16.73 11.97 -4.45
CA ASP A 19 -16.85 11.14 -5.65
C ASP A 19 -15.60 10.23 -5.83
N PRO A 20 -15.65 9.20 -6.71
CA PRO A 20 -14.51 8.31 -6.90
C PRO A 20 -13.21 9.00 -7.32
N GLN A 21 -13.28 10.11 -8.06
CA GLN A 21 -12.11 10.85 -8.51
C GLN A 21 -11.48 11.60 -7.34
N GLU A 22 -12.28 12.27 -6.52
CA GLU A 22 -11.84 12.94 -5.29
C GLU A 22 -11.21 11.95 -4.29
N ARG A 23 -11.80 10.75 -4.13
CA ARG A 23 -11.22 9.69 -3.29
C ARG A 23 -9.88 9.20 -3.82
N ALA A 24 -9.76 9.00 -5.13
CA ALA A 24 -8.50 8.62 -5.74
C ALA A 24 -7.40 9.68 -5.47
N GLU A 25 -7.73 10.97 -5.50
CA GLU A 25 -6.79 12.04 -5.18
C GLU A 25 -6.37 12.06 -3.70
N VAL A 26 -7.30 11.77 -2.78
CA VAL A 26 -6.97 11.60 -1.35
C VAL A 26 -5.99 10.43 -1.17
N TYR A 27 -6.23 9.30 -1.83
CA TYR A 27 -5.33 8.14 -1.74
C TYR A 27 -3.95 8.39 -2.36
N LEU A 28 -3.86 9.17 -3.45
CA LEU A 28 -2.57 9.56 -4.01
C LEU A 28 -1.77 10.44 -3.02
N LYS A 29 -2.43 11.38 -2.34
CA LYS A 29 -1.77 12.18 -1.28
C LYS A 29 -1.34 11.33 -0.09
N LEU A 30 -2.16 10.34 0.29
CA LEU A 30 -1.79 9.39 1.35
C LEU A 30 -0.58 8.55 0.94
N HIS A 31 -0.56 8.06 -0.30
CA HIS A 31 0.58 7.35 -0.88
C HIS A 31 1.87 8.17 -0.77
N GLU A 32 1.85 9.43 -1.25
CA GLU A 32 3.01 10.33 -1.20
C GLU A 32 3.51 10.55 0.23
N ARG A 33 2.59 10.77 1.17
CA ARG A 33 2.94 10.94 2.58
C ARG A 33 3.57 9.68 3.17
N CYS A 34 2.97 8.52 2.95
CA CYS A 34 3.51 7.25 3.45
C CYS A 34 4.89 6.95 2.85
N LEU A 35 5.09 7.25 1.56
CA LEU A 35 6.37 7.06 0.90
C LEU A 35 7.46 7.95 1.53
N GLN A 36 7.16 9.24 1.75
CA GLN A 36 8.08 10.15 2.43
C GLN A 36 8.42 9.70 3.86
N GLU A 37 7.42 9.22 4.61
CA GLU A 37 7.62 8.67 5.96
C GLU A 37 8.53 7.41 5.91
N ALA A 38 8.31 6.52 4.94
CA ALA A 38 9.10 5.31 4.74
C ALA A 38 10.57 5.62 4.44
N GLU A 39 10.82 6.50 3.48
CA GLU A 39 12.17 6.90 3.03
C GLU A 39 12.97 7.62 4.11
N SER A 40 12.31 8.22 5.12
CA SER A 40 12.99 8.88 6.23
C SER A 40 13.75 7.92 7.14
N LEU A 41 13.35 6.64 7.19
CA LEU A 41 13.90 5.57 8.04
C LEU A 41 14.02 5.93 9.54
N CYS A 42 13.41 7.03 9.99
CA CYS A 42 13.67 7.59 11.31
C CYS A 42 13.08 6.75 12.46
N GLU A 43 12.05 5.96 12.17
CA GLU A 43 11.37 5.08 13.11
C GLU A 43 11.92 3.63 13.11
N GLY A 44 12.95 3.33 12.31
CA GLY A 44 13.53 1.99 12.16
C GLY A 44 12.99 1.20 10.96
N LEU A 45 13.58 0.03 10.69
CA LEU A 45 13.30 -0.77 9.49
C LEU A 45 11.89 -1.37 9.47
N ALA A 46 11.42 -1.89 10.60
CA ALA A 46 10.07 -2.42 10.75
C ALA A 46 9.01 -1.36 10.42
N GLN A 47 9.12 -0.17 11.00
CA GLN A 47 8.22 0.94 10.71
C GLN A 47 8.35 1.43 9.27
N ALA A 48 9.56 1.56 8.73
CA ALA A 48 9.74 1.94 7.34
C ALA A 48 9.08 0.95 6.36
N GLY A 49 9.20 -0.36 6.62
CA GLY A 49 8.53 -1.41 5.85
C GLY A 49 7.00 -1.28 5.89
N GLU A 50 6.43 -0.97 7.06
CA GLU A 50 4.99 -0.71 7.19
C GLU A 50 4.54 0.55 6.44
N ARG A 51 5.35 1.62 6.45
CA ARG A 51 5.05 2.83 5.68
C ARG A 51 5.11 2.57 4.18
N TYR A 52 6.07 1.78 3.69
CA TYR A 52 6.11 1.33 2.30
C TYR A 52 4.85 0.54 1.92
N TRP A 53 4.42 -0.37 2.81
CA TRP A 53 3.17 -1.09 2.61
C TRP A 53 1.96 -0.15 2.55
N GLY A 54 1.85 0.80 3.48
CA GLY A 54 0.82 1.84 3.47
C GLY A 54 0.80 2.65 2.17
N ALA A 55 1.97 3.00 1.64
CA ALA A 55 2.09 3.69 0.37
C ALA A 55 1.57 2.84 -0.80
N VAL A 56 1.92 1.55 -0.87
CA VAL A 56 1.43 0.63 -1.90
C VAL A 56 -0.07 0.40 -1.79
N ALA A 57 -0.58 0.16 -0.58
CA ALA A 57 -2.01 -0.04 -0.33
C ALA A 57 -2.83 1.18 -0.74
N ALA A 58 -2.40 2.39 -0.37
CA ALA A 58 -3.05 3.64 -0.78
C ALA A 58 -3.06 3.80 -2.31
N LEU A 59 -1.96 3.49 -3.00
CA LEU A 59 -1.92 3.54 -4.46
C LEU A 59 -2.89 2.54 -5.10
N LEU A 60 -3.01 1.33 -4.55
CA LEU A 60 -3.98 0.33 -5.00
C LEU A 60 -5.43 0.80 -4.78
N TYR A 61 -5.71 1.49 -3.67
CA TYR A 61 -7.02 2.12 -3.45
C TYR A 61 -7.33 3.18 -4.50
N ALA A 62 -6.36 4.05 -4.84
CA ALA A 62 -6.54 5.03 -5.91
C ALA A 62 -6.84 4.38 -7.27
N VAL A 63 -6.15 3.27 -7.58
CA VAL A 63 -6.40 2.47 -8.80
C VAL A 63 -7.80 1.87 -8.77
N ALA A 64 -8.22 1.33 -7.62
CA ALA A 64 -9.53 0.71 -7.45
C ALA A 64 -10.66 1.72 -7.65
N GLU A 65 -10.57 2.91 -7.03
CA GLU A 65 -11.53 4.00 -7.19
C GLU A 65 -11.66 4.44 -8.66
N LYS A 66 -10.53 4.64 -9.36
CA LYS A 66 -10.52 5.03 -10.78
C LYS A 66 -11.10 3.96 -11.70
N ARG A 67 -11.12 2.70 -11.26
CA ARG A 67 -11.53 1.56 -12.08
C ARG A 67 -12.83 0.90 -11.62
N GLY A 68 -13.48 1.42 -10.57
CA GLY A 68 -14.66 0.81 -9.97
C GLY A 68 -14.42 -0.62 -9.47
N MET A 69 -13.22 -0.90 -8.96
CA MET A 69 -12.86 -2.21 -8.42
C MET A 69 -13.05 -2.23 -6.90
N PRO A 70 -13.28 -3.41 -6.28
CA PRO A 70 -13.28 -3.53 -4.83
C PRO A 70 -11.89 -3.24 -4.25
N HIS A 71 -11.86 -2.81 -2.99
CA HIS A 71 -10.66 -2.48 -2.22
C HIS A 71 -10.91 -2.66 -0.70
N TYR A 72 -9.85 -2.47 0.10
CA TYR A 72 -9.76 -2.60 1.57
C TYR A 72 -9.46 -4.00 2.14
N SER A 73 -9.25 -5.01 1.31
CA SER A 73 -8.79 -6.33 1.77
C SER A 73 -7.59 -6.85 0.98
N HIS A 74 -6.83 -7.77 1.58
CA HIS A 74 -5.75 -8.50 0.89
C HIS A 74 -6.23 -9.20 -0.39
N ARG A 75 -7.46 -9.73 -0.36
CA ARG A 75 -8.07 -10.33 -1.54
C ARG A 75 -8.22 -9.30 -2.66
N ASP A 76 -8.63 -8.08 -2.33
CA ASP A 76 -8.86 -7.04 -3.32
C ASP A 76 -7.55 -6.53 -3.92
N TYR A 77 -6.48 -6.43 -3.14
CA TYR A 77 -5.13 -6.14 -3.67
C TYR A 77 -4.72 -7.16 -4.73
N ALA A 78 -4.89 -8.46 -4.45
CA ALA A 78 -4.56 -9.51 -5.41
C ALA A 78 -5.38 -9.41 -6.69
N LEU A 79 -6.66 -9.00 -6.60
CA LEU A 79 -7.50 -8.76 -7.78
C LEU A 79 -7.01 -7.57 -8.60
N ILE A 80 -6.64 -6.46 -7.94
CA ILE A 80 -6.09 -5.25 -8.60
C ILE A 80 -4.78 -5.58 -9.29
N ILE A 81 -3.82 -6.19 -8.59
CA ILE A 81 -2.52 -6.60 -9.13
C ILE A 81 -2.69 -7.58 -10.29
N GLY A 82 -3.55 -8.59 -10.13
CA GLY A 82 -3.84 -9.56 -11.18
C GLY A 82 -4.45 -8.91 -12.44
N ARG A 83 -5.29 -7.89 -12.27
CA ARG A 83 -5.85 -7.11 -13.38
C ARG A 83 -4.77 -6.29 -14.07
N LEU A 84 -3.96 -5.55 -13.32
CA LEU A 84 -2.85 -4.74 -13.85
C LEU A 84 -1.84 -5.59 -14.61
N TYR A 85 -1.48 -6.76 -14.08
CA TYR A 85 -0.56 -7.69 -14.76
C TYR A 85 -1.17 -8.25 -16.05
N LYS A 86 -2.46 -8.62 -16.05
CA LYS A 86 -3.12 -9.13 -17.27
C LYS A 86 -3.08 -8.11 -18.41
N GLU A 87 -3.23 -6.83 -18.09
CA GLU A 87 -3.24 -5.71 -19.04
C GLU A 87 -1.84 -5.30 -19.49
N SER A 88 -0.90 -5.14 -18.55
CA SER A 88 0.43 -4.59 -18.85
C SER A 88 1.47 -5.65 -19.22
N LYS A 89 1.30 -6.89 -18.73
CA LYS A 89 2.33 -7.95 -18.71
C LYS A 89 3.62 -7.57 -17.98
N ALA A 90 3.62 -6.47 -17.22
CA ALA A 90 4.74 -6.03 -16.42
C ALA A 90 4.89 -6.93 -15.18
N ARG A 91 5.94 -7.75 -15.16
CA ARG A 91 6.23 -8.68 -14.07
C ARG A 91 6.57 -7.92 -12.78
N GLU A 92 7.15 -6.74 -12.93
CA GLU A 92 7.56 -5.84 -11.87
C GLU A 92 6.41 -5.48 -10.94
N ILE A 93 5.17 -5.40 -11.45
CA ILE A 93 3.98 -5.13 -10.63
C ILE A 93 3.70 -6.29 -9.66
N VAL A 94 3.82 -7.53 -10.14
CA VAL A 94 3.58 -8.71 -9.31
C VAL A 94 4.71 -8.89 -8.30
N VAL A 95 5.96 -8.77 -8.76
CA VAL A 95 7.12 -8.93 -7.88
C VAL A 95 7.17 -7.82 -6.85
N GLY A 96 7.03 -6.56 -7.25
CA GLY A 96 7.03 -5.41 -6.35
C GLY A 96 5.95 -5.51 -5.27
N PHE A 97 4.75 -5.97 -5.63
CA PHE A 97 3.69 -6.21 -4.64
C PHE A 97 4.10 -7.29 -3.61
N SER A 98 4.67 -8.41 -4.05
CA SER A 98 5.14 -9.46 -3.12
C SER A 98 6.28 -8.99 -2.21
N LEU A 99 7.17 -8.10 -2.69
CA LEU A 99 8.22 -7.50 -1.86
C LEU A 99 7.62 -6.57 -0.80
N ALA A 100 6.63 -5.75 -1.19
CA ALA A 100 5.90 -4.90 -0.24
C ALA A 100 5.15 -5.70 0.82
N GLU A 101 4.53 -6.83 0.47
CA GLU A 101 3.91 -7.74 1.45
C GLU A 101 4.95 -8.33 2.42
N ARG A 102 6.17 -8.63 1.95
CA ARG A 102 7.25 -9.08 2.84
C ARG A 102 7.65 -8.00 3.84
N LEU A 103 7.75 -6.74 3.38
CA LEU A 103 8.04 -5.59 4.24
C LEU A 103 6.95 -5.36 5.29
N SER A 104 5.67 -5.55 4.96
CA SER A 104 4.59 -5.40 5.95
C SER A 104 4.61 -6.47 7.03
N VAL A 105 4.96 -7.72 6.67
CA VAL A 105 5.11 -8.80 7.67
C VAL A 105 6.27 -8.51 8.62
N ASN A 106 7.31 -7.79 8.19
CA ASN A 106 8.43 -7.37 9.04
C ASN A 106 7.99 -6.50 10.22
N PHE A 107 6.94 -5.71 10.06
CA PHE A 107 6.41 -4.86 11.13
C PHE A 107 6.09 -5.64 12.42
N TYR A 108 5.59 -6.87 12.29
CA TYR A 108 5.16 -7.69 13.43
C TYR A 108 6.28 -8.49 14.08
N HIS A 109 7.38 -8.68 13.37
CA HIS A 109 8.37 -9.72 13.70
C HIS A 109 9.82 -9.23 13.67
N ASP A 110 10.09 -8.05 13.11
CA ASP A 110 11.39 -7.37 13.06
C ASP A 110 12.55 -8.32 12.70
N PHE A 111 12.39 -9.04 11.58
CA PHE A 111 13.30 -10.11 11.14
C PHE A 111 14.13 -9.75 9.90
N ILE A 112 13.88 -8.60 9.27
CA ILE A 112 14.62 -8.15 8.09
C ILE A 112 15.82 -7.30 8.55
N GLU A 113 17.01 -7.77 8.19
CA GLU A 113 18.27 -7.06 8.40
C GLU A 113 18.47 -5.93 7.37
N ARG A 114 19.36 -4.98 7.65
CA ARG A 114 19.62 -3.82 6.77
C ARG A 114 19.89 -4.19 5.31
N ASP A 115 20.82 -5.10 5.07
CA ASP A 115 21.22 -5.48 3.70
C ASP A 115 20.04 -6.10 2.91
N GLU A 116 19.19 -6.87 3.60
CA GLU A 116 17.98 -7.41 2.98
C GLU A 116 16.95 -6.30 2.74
N PHE A 117 16.75 -5.39 3.70
CA PHE A 117 15.84 -4.26 3.55
C PHE A 117 16.18 -3.42 2.32
N ASP A 118 17.46 -3.09 2.14
CA ASP A 118 17.94 -2.28 1.02
C ASP A 118 17.67 -2.97 -0.34
N LEU A 119 17.80 -4.30 -0.39
CA LEU A 119 17.45 -5.11 -1.57
C LEU A 119 15.94 -5.10 -1.85
N LEU A 120 15.10 -5.16 -0.82
CA LEU A 120 13.64 -5.16 -0.97
C LEU A 120 13.10 -3.77 -1.34
N GLU A 121 13.71 -2.71 -0.81
CA GLU A 121 13.37 -1.32 -1.11
C GLU A 121 13.71 -0.96 -2.56
N ARG A 122 14.89 -1.40 -3.03
CA ARG A 122 15.42 -1.07 -4.35
C ARG A 122 15.85 -2.32 -5.11
N PRO A 123 14.89 -3.13 -5.59
CA PRO A 123 15.17 -4.45 -6.17
C PRO A 123 15.79 -4.44 -7.56
N TRP A 124 15.96 -3.28 -8.21
CA TRP A 124 16.49 -3.13 -9.57
C TRP A 124 17.44 -1.94 -9.70
#